data_AF-A0A5K1HE13-F1
#
_entry.id   AF-A0A5K1HE13-F1
#
_cell.length_a   1.000
_cell.length_b   1.000
_cell.length_c   1.000
_cell.angle_alpha   90.00
_cell.angle_beta   90.00
_cell.angle_gamma   90.00
#
_symmetry.space_group_name_H-M   'P 1'
#
loop_
_entity.id
_entity.type
_entity.pdbx_description
1 polymer ?
#
loop_
_entity_poly.entity_id
_entity_poly.type
_entity_poly.pdbx_seq_one_letter_code
_entity_poly.pdbx_strand_id
1 'polypeptide(L)' 'MGKVLQKISISTNIRERLDFSCGIFDWEGKLLANAPHLP' A
#
# COMPACT_ATOMS: atom_id res chain seq x y z
N MET A 1 7.86 0.24 -0.40
CA MET A 1 6.89 0.77 0.58
C MET A 1 6.00 -0.31 1.19
N GLY A 2 5.17 -1.03 0.43
CA GLY A 2 4.19 -1.98 1.00
C GLY A 2 4.73 -3.03 1.98
N LYS A 3 5.87 -3.66 1.66
CA LYS A 3 6.53 -4.65 2.53
C LYS A 3 7.00 -4.10 3.88
N VAL A 4 7.28 -2.80 3.97
CA VAL A 4 7.65 -2.16 5.25
C VAL A 4 6.40 -1.97 6.09
N LEU A 5 5.31 -1.46 5.50
CA LEU A 5 4.03 -1.29 6.16
C LEU A 5 3.50 -2.61 6.73
N GLN A 6 3.59 -3.71 5.97
CA GLN A 6 3.24 -5.04 6.45
C GLN A 6 4.03 -5.44 7.71
N LYS A 7 5.35 -5.20 7.74
CA LYS A 7 6.24 -5.63 8.83
C LYS A 7 6.04 -4.85 10.12
N ILE A 8 5.64 -3.58 10.03
CA ILE A 8 5.49 -2.69 11.19
C ILE A 8 4.01 -2.53 11.61
N SER A 9 3.07 -3.00 10.79
CA SER A 9 1.65 -2.82 11.07
C SER A 9 1.18 -3.71 12.23
N ILE A 10 0.45 -3.08 13.15
CA ILE A 10 -0.28 -3.74 14.24
C ILE A 10 -1.62 -4.29 13.73
N SER A 11 -2.16 -3.73 12.64
CA SER A 11 -3.41 -4.19 12.02
C SER A 11 -3.23 -5.54 11.33
N THR A 12 -4.07 -6.51 11.71
CA THR A 12 -4.14 -7.86 11.11
C THR A 12 -4.58 -7.82 9.65
N ASN A 13 -5.47 -6.89 9.28
CA ASN A 13 -5.86 -6.69 7.88
C ASN A 13 -4.65 -6.35 6.99
N ILE A 14 -3.72 -5.53 7.49
CA ILE A 14 -2.51 -5.15 6.75
C ILE A 14 -1.45 -6.27 6.82
N ARG A 15 -1.26 -6.88 8.00
CA ARG A 15 -0.16 -7.83 8.24
C ARG A 15 -0.39 -9.20 7.60
N GLU A 16 -1.63 -9.69 7.66
CA GLU A 16 -2.00 -11.06 7.28
C GLU A 16 -2.83 -11.11 6.00
N ARG A 17 -3.79 -10.17 5.86
CA ARG A 17 -4.68 -10.14 4.68
C ARG A 17 -4.17 -9.27 3.54
N LEU A 18 -3.02 -8.60 3.72
CA LEU A 18 -2.41 -7.69 2.75
C LEU A 18 -3.40 -6.65 2.18
N ASP A 19 -4.36 -6.24 3.02
CA ASP A 19 -5.44 -5.33 2.67
C ASP A 19 -4.94 -3.87 2.76
N PHE A 20 -4.04 -3.54 1.85
CA PHE A 20 -3.51 -2.18 1.67
C PHE A 20 -3.01 -1.98 0.23
N SER A 21 -2.99 -0.73 -0.21
CA SER A 21 -2.38 -0.31 -1.47
C SER A 21 -1.55 0.95 -1.25
N CYS A 22 -0.67 1.25 -2.20
CA CYS A 22 0.18 2.42 -2.17
C CYS A 22 0.14 3.10 -3.54
N GLY A 23 -0.26 4.37 -3.58
CA GLY A 23 -0.22 5.21 -4.77
C GLY A 23 0.95 6.18 -4.75
N ILE A 24 1.52 6.44 -5.91
CA ILE A 24 2.50 7.50 -6.17
C ILE A 24 1.80 8.54 -7.03
N PHE A 25 1.79 9.79 -6.58
CA PHE A 25 1.17 10.91 -7.26
C PHE A 25 2.24 11.90 -7.70
N ASP A 26 2.01 12.59 -8.81
CA ASP A 26 2.82 13.75 -9.19
C ASP A 26 2.39 15.01 -8.40
N TRP A 27 3.09 16.11 -8.67
CA TRP A 27 2.85 17.40 -8.05
C TRP A 27 1.51 18.03 -8.47
N GLU A 28 0.90 17.57 -9.57
CA GLU A 28 -0.42 17.98 -10.05
C GLU A 28 -1.55 17.11 -9.45
N GLY A 29 -1.19 16.09 -8.65
CA GLY A 29 -2.13 15.17 -8.03
C GLY A 29 -2.58 14.01 -8.94
N LYS A 30 -1.92 13.80 -10.07
CA LYS A 30 -2.20 12.66 -10.96
C LYS A 30 -1.54 11.39 -10.42
N LEU A 31 -2.30 10.30 -10.38
CA LEU A 31 -1.79 8.98 -10.02
C LEU A 31 -0.83 8.49 -11.11
N LEU A 32 0.45 8.35 -10.76
CA LEU A 32 1.50 7.84 -11.64
C LEU A 32 1.66 6.32 -11.55
N ALA A 33 1.54 5.77 -10.34
CA ALA A 33 1.68 4.34 -10.10
C ALA A 33 0.88 3.93 -8.87
N ASN A 34 0.26 2.75 -8.92
CA ASN A 34 -0.35 2.12 -7.77
C ASN A 34 0.24 0.72 -7.56
N ALA A 35 0.47 0.34 -6.31
CA ALA A 35 0.71 -1.04 -5.95
C ALA A 35 -0.63 -1.78 -6.07
N PRO A 36 -0.78 -2.74 -7.01
CA PRO A 36 -2.02 -3.49 -7.12
C PRO A 36 -2.28 -4.24 -5.82
N HIS A 37 -3.46 -4.05 -5.25
CA HIS A 37 -3.97 -4.95 -4.23
C HIS A 37 -4.27 -6.27 -4.95
N LEU A 38 -3.36 -7.23 -4.83
CA LEU A 38 -3.72 -8.63 -5.04
C LEU A 38 -4.13 -9.18 -3.67
N PRO A 39 -5.35 -9.75 -3.54
CA PRO A 39 -5.70 -10.51 -2.36
C PRO A 39 -4.76 -11.69 -2.13
#